data_AF-N9FLD4-F1
#
_entry.id   AF-N9FLD4-F1
#
_cell.length_a   1.000
_cell.length_b   1.000
_cell.length_c   1.000
_cell.angle_alpha   90.00
_cell.angle_beta   90.00
_cell.angle_gamma   90.00
#
_symmetry.space_group_name_H-M   'P 1'
#
loop_
_entity.id
_entity.type
_entity.pdbx_description
1 polymer ?
#
loop_
_entity_poly.entity_id
_entity_poly.type
_entity_poly.pdbx_seq_one_letter_code
_entity_poly.pdbx_strand_id
1 'polypeptide(L)'
;MNKFLIGLLFLFMFQNSFAMPEHRAEMRKRLQEQKVSKFNFEDASVSTVTYLIQHQFGINFSFDVNVDQNKTAPIRLKDSNFLQFLEVGLNKLDMRY
;
A
#
# COMPACT_ATOMS: atom_id res chain seq x y z
N MET A 1 -40.22 11.89 11.61
CA MET A 1 -39.00 11.40 12.30
C MET A 1 -38.10 10.70 11.27
N ASN A 2 -36.79 10.94 11.32
CA ASN A 2 -35.71 10.12 10.74
C ASN A 2 -35.18 10.39 9.31
N LYS A 3 -35.31 11.58 8.72
CA LYS A 3 -34.52 11.95 7.51
C LYS A 3 -33.19 12.64 7.82
N PHE A 4 -33.02 13.19 9.03
CA PHE A 4 -31.79 13.88 9.47
C PHE A 4 -30.71 12.94 10.02
N LEU A 5 -31.07 11.71 10.42
CA LEU A 5 -30.13 10.73 10.98
C LEU A 5 -29.24 10.06 9.93
N ILE A 6 -29.72 9.93 8.69
CA ILE A 6 -28.94 9.30 7.61
C ILE A 6 -27.82 10.23 7.11
N GLY A 7 -28.07 11.55 7.07
CA GLY A 7 -27.04 12.53 6.68
C GLY A 7 -25.88 12.63 7.69
N LEU A 8 -26.16 12.43 8.98
CA LEU A 8 -25.13 12.48 10.03
C LEU A 8 -24.18 11.27 9.98
N LEU A 9 -24.67 10.10 9.57
CA LEU A 9 -23.87 8.87 9.42
C LEU A 9 -22.87 8.95 8.26
N PHE A 10 -23.18 9.70 7.19
CA PHE A 10 -22.24 9.89 6.08
C PHE A 10 -21.10 10.87 6.43
N LEU A 11 -21.30 11.81 7.35
CA LEU A 11 -20.26 12.76 7.76
C LEU A 11 -19.13 12.11 8.57
N PHE A 12 -19.38 10.96 9.23
CA PHE A 12 -18.34 10.23 9.98
C PHE A 12 -17.46 9.32 9.12
N MET A 13 -17.86 8.98 7.89
CA MET A 13 -17.02 8.14 7.01
C MET A 13 -15.91 8.93 6.32
N PHE A 14 -16.02 10.26 6.23
CA PHE A 14 -15.03 11.11 5.54
C PHE A 14 -13.82 11.52 6.40
N GLN A 15 -13.79 11.19 7.70
CA GLN A 15 -12.75 11.72 8.60
C GLN A 15 -11.48 10.87 8.72
N ASN A 16 -11.41 9.69 8.09
CA ASN A 16 -10.22 8.82 8.17
C ASN A 16 -9.23 8.99 7.01
N SER A 17 -9.44 9.97 6.11
CA SER A 17 -8.58 10.18 4.94
C SER A 17 -7.33 11.04 5.21
N PHE A 18 -7.02 11.31 6.48
CA PHE A 18 -5.72 11.84 6.90
C PHE A 18 -5.16 10.91 7.96
N ALA A 19 -4.28 9.98 7.55
CA ALA A 19 -3.50 9.17 8.48
C ALA A 19 -2.74 10.12 9.42
N MET A 20 -3.16 10.20 10.69
CA MET A 20 -2.44 10.94 11.73
C MET A 20 -0.97 10.49 11.73
N PRO A 21 0.00 11.39 12.00
CA PRO A 21 1.43 11.05 11.97
C PRO A 21 1.79 9.80 12.78
N GLU A 22 1.11 9.59 13.91
CA GLU A 22 1.24 8.42 14.78
C GLU A 22 0.84 7.12 14.09
N HIS A 23 -0.28 7.11 13.34
CA HIS A 23 -0.69 5.96 12.54
C HIS A 23 0.30 5.65 11.42
N ARG A 24 0.93 6.67 10.81
CA ARG A 24 1.97 6.45 9.79
C ARG A 24 3.23 5.84 10.40
N ALA A 25 3.64 6.33 11.56
CA ALA A 25 4.80 5.80 12.28
C ALA A 25 4.58 4.33 12.68
N GLU A 26 3.41 4.01 13.21
CA GLU A 26 3.02 2.65 13.58
C GLU A 26 2.95 1.72 12.35
N MET A 27 2.35 2.17 11.25
CA MET A 27 2.35 1.42 10.00
C MET A 27 3.76 1.17 9.48
N ARG A 28 4.63 2.19 9.48
CA ARG A 28 6.03 2.04 9.07
C ARG A 28 6.77 1.01 9.92
N LYS A 29 6.58 1.06 11.24
CA LYS A 29 7.16 0.10 12.19
C LYS A 29 6.68 -1.33 11.89
N ARG A 30 5.37 -1.54 11.72
CA ARG A 30 4.80 -2.85 11.39
C ARG A 30 5.35 -3.42 10.07
N LEU A 31 5.54 -2.60 9.05
CA LEU A 31 6.12 -3.01 7.76
C LEU A 31 7.62 -3.36 7.87
N GLN A 32 8.34 -2.72 8.79
CA GLN A 32 9.75 -3.01 9.06
C GLN A 32 9.94 -4.30 9.89
N GLU A 33 9.05 -4.56 10.85
CA GLU A 33 9.11 -5.71 11.74
C GLU A 33 8.70 -7.02 11.06
N GLN A 34 7.92 -6.97 9.98
CA GLN A 34 7.62 -8.15 9.18
C GLN A 34 8.87 -8.67 8.46
N LYS A 35 9.45 -9.73 9.03
CA LYS A 35 10.54 -10.48 8.40
C LYS A 35 9.98 -11.36 7.29
N VAL A 36 10.34 -11.05 6.05
CA VAL A 36 10.16 -11.95 4.92
C VAL A 36 11.53 -12.45 4.49
N SER A 37 11.67 -13.76 4.29
CA SER A 37 12.96 -14.37 3.98
C SER A 37 13.42 -14.04 2.55
N LYS A 38 12.49 -13.91 1.59
CA LYS A 38 12.82 -13.65 0.18
C LYS A 38 11.62 -13.14 -0.61
N PHE A 39 11.86 -12.16 -1.49
CA PHE A 39 10.96 -11.79 -2.59
C PHE A 39 11.68 -12.04 -3.92
N ASN A 40 11.09 -12.83 -4.80
CA ASN A 40 11.71 -13.18 -6.08
C ASN A 40 10.66 -13.24 -7.18
N PHE A 41 10.52 -12.11 -7.86
CA PHE A 41 9.64 -11.94 -9.01
C PHE A 41 10.51 -11.67 -10.23
N GLU A 42 10.38 -12.49 -11.26
CA GLU A 42 11.05 -12.26 -12.53
C GLU A 42 10.41 -11.10 -13.28
N ASP A 43 9.09 -10.95 -13.14
CA ASP A 43 8.32 -9.89 -13.76
C ASP A 43 7.20 -9.42 -12.83
N ALA A 44 7.51 -8.50 -11.90
CA ALA A 44 6.51 -7.95 -11.00
C ALA A 44 5.82 -6.77 -11.67
N SER A 45 4.51 -6.88 -11.86
CA SER A 45 3.66 -5.79 -12.33
C SER A 45 3.23 -4.86 -11.20
N VAL A 46 2.73 -3.67 -11.55
CA VAL A 46 1.99 -2.79 -10.62
C VAL A 46 0.89 -3.57 -9.90
N SER A 47 0.12 -4.40 -10.62
CA SER A 47 -0.94 -5.22 -10.02
C SER A 47 -0.43 -6.24 -9.01
N THR A 48 0.74 -6.85 -9.24
CA THR A 48 1.37 -7.77 -8.29
C THR A 48 1.76 -7.07 -6.99
N VAL A 49 2.42 -5.92 -7.10
CA VAL A 49 2.80 -5.11 -5.93
C VAL A 49 1.55 -4.66 -5.16
N THR A 50 0.52 -4.21 -5.88
CA THR A 50 -0.78 -3.80 -5.29
C THR A 50 -1.45 -4.95 -4.53
N TYR A 51 -1.54 -6.11 -5.19
CA TYR A 51 -2.17 -7.29 -4.63
C TYR A 51 -1.49 -7.70 -3.31
N LEU A 52 -0.17 -7.69 -3.27
CA LEU A 52 0.59 -8.02 -2.07
C LEU A 52 0.36 -7.00 -0.94
N ILE A 53 0.31 -5.70 -1.26
CA ILE A 53 0.02 -4.65 -0.26
C ILE A 53 -1.39 -4.83 0.32
N GLN A 54 -2.39 -5.06 -0.53
CA GLN A 54 -3.78 -5.18 -0.11
C GLN A 54 -4.03 -6.46 0.67
N HIS A 55 -3.56 -7.61 0.19
CA HIS A 55 -3.82 -8.90 0.84
C HIS A 55 -3.00 -9.13 2.09
N GLN A 56 -1.76 -8.65 2.15
CA GLN A 56 -0.89 -8.92 3.30
C GLN A 56 -1.12 -7.95 4.46
N PHE A 57 -1.60 -6.73 4.20
CA PHE A 57 -1.72 -5.68 5.22
C PHE A 57 -3.08 -5.02 5.31
N GLY A 58 -4.02 -5.33 4.42
CA GLY A 58 -5.32 -4.66 4.38
C GLY A 58 -5.22 -3.17 4.08
N ILE A 59 -4.12 -2.74 3.44
CA ILE A 59 -3.93 -1.34 3.04
C ILE A 59 -4.61 -1.16 1.69
N ASN A 60 -5.63 -0.31 1.64
CA ASN A 60 -6.21 0.13 0.38
C ASN A 60 -5.27 1.13 -0.30
N PHE A 61 -4.96 0.88 -1.57
CA PHE A 61 -4.08 1.72 -2.36
C PHE A 61 -4.86 2.31 -3.55
N SER A 62 -4.55 3.55 -3.90
CA SER A 62 -5.07 4.23 -5.09
C SER A 62 -3.91 4.73 -5.92
N PHE A 63 -3.97 4.52 -7.24
CA PHE A 63 -2.96 5.00 -8.17
C PHE A 63 -3.33 6.35 -8.76
N ASP A 64 -2.31 7.14 -9.08
CA ASP A 64 -2.49 8.29 -9.98
C ASP A 64 -2.90 7.77 -11.38
N VAL A 65 -3.69 8.56 -12.10
CA VAL A 65 -4.17 8.23 -13.45
C VAL A 65 -3.03 8.04 -14.46
N ASN A 66 -1.84 8.58 -14.18
CA ASN A 66 -0.67 8.50 -15.04
C ASN A 66 0.24 7.30 -14.75
N VAL A 67 -0.12 6.44 -13.80
CA VAL A 67 0.66 5.21 -13.52
C VAL A 67 0.48 4.22 -14.67
N ASP A 68 1.58 3.83 -15.29
CA ASP A 68 1.59 2.75 -16.28
C ASP A 68 1.40 1.40 -15.59
N GLN A 69 0.16 0.90 -15.61
CA GLN A 69 -0.21 -0.38 -15.00
C GLN A 69 0.35 -1.60 -15.73
N ASN A 70 0.75 -1.44 -17.00
CA ASN A 70 1.34 -2.52 -17.78
C ASN A 70 2.82 -2.67 -17.53
N LYS A 71 3.42 -1.72 -16.81
CA LYS A 71 4.82 -1.77 -16.47
C LYS A 71 5.12 -2.93 -15.53
N THR A 72 6.23 -3.59 -15.85
CA THR A 72 6.73 -4.70 -15.06
C THR A 72 8.23 -4.53 -14.82
N ALA A 73 8.70 -5.10 -13.71
CA ALA A 73 10.12 -5.09 -13.38
C ALA A 73 10.51 -6.30 -12.52
N PRO A 74 11.74 -6.84 -12.67
CA PRO A 74 12.22 -7.91 -11.82
C PRO A 74 12.48 -7.40 -10.40
N ILE A 75 11.96 -8.07 -9.37
CA ILE A 75 12.23 -7.76 -7.96
C ILE A 75 12.89 -8.98 -7.31
N ARG A 76 14.14 -8.80 -6.87
CA ARG A 76 14.92 -9.86 -6.21
C ARG A 76 15.51 -9.32 -4.92
N LEU A 77 14.91 -9.71 -3.81
CA LEU A 77 15.30 -9.29 -2.46
C LEU A 77 15.48 -10.52 -1.58
N LYS A 78 16.57 -10.54 -0.81
CA LYS A 78 16.88 -11.56 0.19
C LYS A 78 16.94 -10.87 1.56
N ASP A 79 16.50 -11.57 2.60
CA ASP A 79 16.58 -11.09 3.99
C ASP A 79 16.01 -9.67 4.16
N SER A 80 14.88 -9.41 3.48
CA SER A 80 14.30 -8.07 3.38
C SER A 80 12.92 -8.04 4.02
N ASN A 81 12.61 -6.95 4.71
CA ASN A 81 11.26 -6.72 5.19
C ASN A 81 10.35 -6.21 4.08
N PHE A 82 9.05 -6.18 4.35
CA PHE A 82 8.08 -5.75 3.37
C PHE A 82 8.21 -4.28 2.99
N LEU A 83 8.62 -3.40 3.92
CA LEU A 83 8.89 -1.99 3.59
C LEU A 83 9.96 -1.87 2.50
N GLN A 84 11.04 -2.63 2.61
CA GLN A 84 12.11 -2.67 1.60
C GLN A 84 11.59 -3.22 0.27
N PHE A 85 10.72 -4.23 0.29
CA PHE A 85 10.03 -4.70 -0.92
C PHE A 85 9.19 -3.62 -1.57
N LEU A 86 8.42 -2.86 -0.78
CA LEU A 86 7.59 -1.75 -1.23
C LEU A 86 8.44 -0.64 -1.85
N GLU A 87 9.47 -0.17 -1.14
CA GLU A 87 10.36 0.91 -1.60
C GLU A 87 11.07 0.52 -2.90
N VAL A 88 11.60 -0.71 -2.98
CA VAL A 88 12.28 -1.20 -4.20
C VAL A 88 11.30 -1.46 -5.33
N GLY A 89 10.15 -2.07 -5.05
CA GLY A 89 9.14 -2.40 -6.05
C GLY A 89 8.55 -1.15 -6.69
N LEU A 90 8.18 -0.15 -5.87
CA LEU A 90 7.69 1.13 -6.37
C LEU A 90 8.77 1.85 -7.19
N ASN A 91 10.01 1.92 -6.69
CA ASN A 91 11.11 2.56 -7.43
C ASN A 91 11.37 1.89 -8.78
N LYS A 92 11.40 0.55 -8.85
CA LYS A 92 11.58 -0.17 -10.11
C LYS A 92 10.44 0.02 -11.11
N LEU A 93 9.25 0.38 -10.62
CA LEU A 93 8.09 0.71 -11.43
C LEU A 93 7.97 2.22 -11.69
N ASP A 94 8.97 3.03 -11.33
CA ASP A 94 8.96 4.51 -11.37
C ASP A 94 7.76 5.13 -10.62
N MET A 95 7.37 4.53 -9.50
CA MET A 95 6.31 4.99 -8.61
C MET A 95 6.86 5.50 -7.27
N ARG A 96 6.09 6.35 -6.58
CA ARG A 96 6.39 6.89 -5.24
C ARG A 96 5.09 6.96 -4.41
N TYR A 97 5.22 6.95 -3.08
CA TYR A 97 4.11 7.00 -2.11
C TYR A 97 4.31 8.08 -1.05
#